data_AF-A0A8T7JBJ1-F1
#
_entry.id   AF-A0A8T7JBJ1-F1
#
_cell.length_a   1.000
_cell.length_b   1.000
_cell.length_c   1.000
_cell.angle_alpha   90.00
_cell.angle_beta   90.00
_cell.angle_gamma   90.00
#
_symmetry.space_group_name_H-M   'P 1'
#
loop_
_entity.id
_entity.type
_entity.pdbx_description
1 polymer ?
#
loop_
_entity_poly.entity_id
_entity_poly.type
_entity_poly.pdbx_seq_one_letter_code
_entity_poly.pdbx_strand_id
1 'polypeptide(L)'
;MQEVLGDFMRKEFHGEDGRLNNFDGLATDALRKDSVSWDRLGLSESEAQAANNAWDLGARALLEELRDGLGDDRILTTDSTKSSNHYAWTSLYTNFETEGITHNDDHEFKSWGTPFNLHSYQRELDDGDTPLADYINIAMVKLPKLMYDMFGVSSREELTKAQWEEYRDTYRERVTIAYSTAMILGSDFGVGNNMRSILDKFDPAARPTELRPGGLGRNWLGKPEGDARSVIESAPELLEDGYLPRVDYEPGFEGIKRGETQVVRPVDSDVDGDVDNRVVWQGIELPMGDSVLTFQVKTKDLPIADGDARWITVTPANEADHEYFEATYAKADNTGYSEVRVYVRDHPGGELPIQVEVEGGAEFSYKNVSLKAGADVWYREYKRGLVFSNPSDQAITINLDELGIEGDYRNLKANRWELDVMNERYDGEEVGRTITLPPLSGIFLEKVKNKRN
;
A
#
# COMPACT_ATOMS: atom_id res chain seq x y z
N MET A 1 -6.75 8.36 -33.39
CA MET A 1 -5.90 7.41 -32.64
C MET A 1 -6.78 6.59 -31.72
N GLN A 2 -7.60 7.27 -30.90
CA GLN A 2 -8.70 6.71 -30.10
C GLN A 2 -9.51 5.66 -30.87
N GLU A 3 -10.36 6.06 -31.83
CA GLU A 3 -11.23 5.12 -32.58
C GLU A 3 -10.52 3.86 -33.15
N VAL A 4 -9.25 4.01 -33.55
CA VAL A 4 -8.43 2.91 -34.09
C VAL A 4 -8.05 1.91 -33.01
N LEU A 5 -7.80 2.39 -31.78
CA LEU A 5 -7.47 1.55 -30.65
C LEU A 5 -8.71 0.85 -30.09
N GLY A 6 -9.84 1.54 -29.92
CA GLY A 6 -11.09 0.89 -29.48
C GLY A 6 -11.53 -0.22 -30.43
N ASP A 7 -11.48 0.04 -31.75
CA ASP A 7 -11.77 -0.98 -32.77
C ASP A 7 -10.76 -2.12 -32.76
N PHE A 8 -9.48 -1.83 -32.53
CA PHE A 8 -8.46 -2.87 -32.35
C PHE A 8 -8.77 -3.74 -31.13
N MET A 9 -9.09 -3.15 -29.98
CA MET A 9 -9.41 -3.90 -28.76
C MET A 9 -10.64 -4.78 -28.96
N ARG A 10 -11.73 -4.22 -29.50
CA ARG A 10 -12.95 -4.99 -29.81
C ARG A 10 -12.66 -6.17 -30.72
N LYS A 11 -11.86 -5.95 -31.77
CA LYS A 11 -11.51 -7.00 -32.72
C LYS A 11 -10.61 -8.08 -32.10
N GLU A 12 -9.60 -7.69 -31.33
CA GLU A 12 -8.59 -8.62 -30.82
C GLU A 12 -9.04 -9.37 -29.57
N PHE A 13 -9.89 -8.77 -28.72
CA PHE A 13 -10.44 -9.43 -27.52
C PHE A 13 -11.77 -10.14 -27.74
N HIS A 14 -12.65 -9.64 -28.63
CA HIS A 14 -13.99 -10.22 -28.82
C HIS A 14 -14.21 -10.83 -30.21
N GLY A 15 -13.28 -10.66 -31.16
CA GLY A 15 -13.35 -11.34 -32.45
C GLY A 15 -13.13 -12.85 -32.31
N GLU A 16 -13.83 -13.66 -33.13
CA GLU A 16 -13.66 -15.12 -33.15
C GLU A 16 -12.19 -15.53 -33.39
N ASP A 17 -11.47 -14.76 -34.22
CA ASP A 17 -10.05 -14.93 -34.50
C ASP A 17 -9.15 -13.91 -33.75
N GLY A 18 -9.70 -13.24 -32.73
CA GLY A 18 -8.99 -12.24 -31.95
C GLY A 18 -7.81 -12.86 -31.19
N ARG A 19 -6.60 -12.31 -31.39
CA ARG A 19 -5.39 -12.91 -30.78
C ARG A 19 -5.32 -12.71 -29.27
N LEU A 20 -6.10 -11.77 -28.74
CA LEU A 20 -6.14 -11.42 -27.34
C LEU A 20 -7.34 -12.02 -26.59
N ASN A 21 -8.27 -12.69 -27.28
CA ASN A 21 -9.46 -13.29 -26.68
C ASN A 21 -9.15 -14.33 -25.57
N ASN A 22 -7.95 -14.93 -25.61
CA ASN A 22 -7.48 -15.87 -24.59
C ASN A 22 -6.85 -15.21 -23.35
N PHE A 23 -6.75 -13.88 -23.31
CA PHE A 23 -6.27 -13.15 -22.14
C PHE A 23 -7.46 -12.67 -21.32
N ASP A 24 -7.30 -12.68 -20.00
CA ASP A 24 -8.34 -12.22 -19.07
C ASP A 24 -8.45 -10.70 -19.02
N GLY A 25 -7.47 -9.97 -19.56
CA GLY A 25 -7.47 -8.52 -19.59
C GLY A 25 -6.16 -7.87 -20.03
N LEU A 26 -5.97 -6.61 -19.64
CA LEU A 26 -4.83 -5.76 -19.99
C LEU A 26 -4.26 -5.04 -18.74
N ALA A 27 -2.93 -4.90 -18.70
CA ALA A 27 -2.22 -4.12 -17.70
C ALA A 27 -1.56 -2.89 -18.34
N THR A 28 -1.74 -1.72 -17.74
CA THR A 28 -1.13 -0.46 -18.17
C THR A 28 0.02 -0.08 -17.23
N ASP A 29 1.26 -0.30 -17.69
CA ASP A 29 2.48 -0.06 -16.91
C ASP A 29 2.87 1.44 -16.84
N ALA A 30 2.97 2.11 -17.99
CA ALA A 30 3.62 3.43 -18.09
C ALA A 30 2.70 4.63 -18.41
N LEU A 31 1.42 4.59 -18.03
CA LEU A 31 0.52 5.75 -18.20
C LEU A 31 0.74 6.76 -17.06
N ARG A 32 1.86 7.50 -17.11
CA ARG A 32 2.32 8.38 -16.03
C ARG A 32 2.36 9.86 -16.46
N LYS A 33 1.98 10.77 -15.57
CA LYS A 33 1.95 12.22 -15.83
C LYS A 33 3.35 12.83 -15.94
N ASP A 34 4.30 12.26 -15.20
CA ASP A 34 5.72 12.67 -15.19
C ASP A 34 6.48 12.34 -16.48
N SER A 35 5.86 11.62 -17.41
CA SER A 35 6.48 11.21 -18.68
C SER A 35 6.64 12.35 -19.69
N VAL A 36 6.01 13.51 -19.45
CA VAL A 36 6.16 14.67 -20.31
C VAL A 36 7.12 15.69 -19.68
N SER A 37 8.37 15.67 -20.13
CA SER A 37 9.42 16.60 -19.71
C SER A 37 9.15 17.99 -20.29
N TRP A 38 8.30 18.78 -19.63
CA TRP A 38 7.86 20.11 -20.08
C TRP A 38 8.99 21.15 -20.08
N ASP A 39 9.98 20.97 -19.20
CA ASP A 39 11.25 21.70 -19.18
C ASP A 39 12.03 21.55 -20.50
N ARG A 40 12.00 20.36 -21.11
CA ARG A 40 12.57 20.12 -22.45
C ARG A 40 11.74 20.74 -23.57
N LEU A 41 10.47 21.04 -23.31
CA LEU A 41 9.57 21.70 -24.26
C LEU A 41 9.58 23.23 -24.12
N GLY A 42 10.22 23.77 -23.06
CA GLY A 42 10.33 25.21 -22.83
C GLY A 42 8.99 25.87 -22.49
N LEU A 43 8.04 25.12 -21.92
CA LEU A 43 6.74 25.65 -21.48
C LEU A 43 6.89 26.50 -20.21
N SER A 44 6.07 27.53 -20.09
CA SER A 44 5.82 28.19 -18.81
C SER A 44 5.05 27.27 -17.85
N GLU A 45 4.99 27.64 -16.57
CA GLU A 45 4.29 26.87 -15.54
C GLU A 45 2.79 26.70 -15.82
N SER A 46 2.11 27.77 -16.26
CA SER A 46 0.70 27.71 -16.64
C SER A 46 0.45 26.87 -17.90
N GLU A 47 1.36 26.90 -18.88
CA GLU A 47 1.32 26.02 -20.05
C GLU A 47 1.57 24.55 -19.68
N ALA A 48 2.50 24.29 -18.75
CA ALA A 48 2.73 22.95 -18.22
C ALA A 48 1.50 22.41 -17.49
N GLN A 49 0.82 23.25 -16.69
CA GLN A 49 -0.42 22.87 -16.01
C GLN A 49 -1.56 22.58 -16.99
N ALA A 50 -1.76 23.45 -18.00
CA ALA A 50 -2.77 23.22 -19.02
C ALA A 50 -2.50 21.91 -19.79
N ALA A 51 -1.23 21.62 -20.06
CA ALA A 51 -0.83 20.41 -20.75
C ALA A 51 -0.94 19.16 -19.86
N ASN A 52 -0.69 19.26 -18.56
CA ASN A 52 -0.98 18.24 -17.55
C ASN A 52 -2.48 17.90 -17.52
N ASN A 53 -3.35 18.91 -17.43
CA ASN A 53 -4.79 18.72 -17.48
C ASN A 53 -5.22 18.05 -18.80
N ALA A 54 -4.62 18.46 -19.93
CA ALA A 54 -4.90 17.85 -21.23
C ALA A 54 -4.41 16.39 -21.32
N TRP A 55 -3.27 16.07 -20.71
CA TRP A 55 -2.77 14.70 -20.59
C TRP A 55 -3.74 13.85 -19.77
N ASP A 56 -4.17 14.35 -18.60
CA ASP A 56 -5.12 13.66 -17.72
C ASP A 56 -6.44 13.37 -18.47
N LEU A 57 -7.00 14.37 -19.15
CA LEU A 57 -8.22 14.17 -19.96
C LEU A 57 -8.00 13.18 -21.12
N GLY A 58 -6.83 13.23 -21.78
CA GLY A 58 -6.51 12.33 -22.88
C GLY A 58 -6.30 10.88 -22.43
N ALA A 59 -5.62 10.68 -21.30
CA ALA A 59 -5.41 9.39 -20.67
C ALA A 59 -6.72 8.80 -20.14
N ARG A 60 -7.61 9.63 -19.56
CA ARG A 60 -8.98 9.22 -19.22
C ARG A 60 -9.73 8.70 -20.45
N ALA A 61 -9.83 9.52 -21.50
CA ALA A 61 -10.56 9.16 -22.70
C ALA A 61 -10.01 7.90 -23.36
N LEU A 62 -8.68 7.70 -23.30
CA LEU A 62 -8.04 6.46 -23.71
C LEU A 62 -8.52 5.27 -22.88
N LEU A 63 -8.55 5.39 -21.55
CA LEU A 63 -9.00 4.30 -20.67
C LEU A 63 -10.48 4.01 -20.79
N GLU A 64 -11.33 5.02 -20.98
CA GLU A 64 -12.76 4.84 -21.23
C GLU A 64 -12.98 4.01 -22.50
N GLU A 65 -12.22 4.30 -23.56
CA GLU A 65 -12.29 3.53 -24.80
C GLU A 65 -11.67 2.13 -24.68
N LEU A 66 -10.59 1.97 -23.92
CA LEU A 66 -10.04 0.66 -23.60
C LEU A 66 -11.06 -0.18 -22.83
N ARG A 67 -11.72 0.42 -21.82
CA ARG A 67 -12.76 -0.23 -21.01
C ARG A 67 -13.97 -0.62 -21.86
N ASP A 68 -14.50 0.30 -22.68
CA ASP A 68 -15.60 0.01 -23.62
C ASP A 68 -15.22 -1.10 -24.62
N GLY A 69 -13.98 -1.10 -25.10
CA GLY A 69 -13.48 -2.11 -26.03
C GLY A 69 -13.15 -3.46 -25.42
N LEU A 70 -12.84 -3.51 -24.11
CA LEU A 70 -12.55 -4.74 -23.34
C LEU A 70 -13.81 -5.37 -22.74
N GLY A 71 -14.81 -4.55 -22.40
CA GLY A 71 -15.96 -4.97 -21.61
C GLY A 71 -15.71 -4.93 -20.09
N ASP A 72 -16.81 -4.99 -19.35
CA ASP A 72 -16.81 -4.95 -17.89
C ASP A 72 -16.34 -6.28 -17.26
N ASP A 73 -16.35 -7.38 -18.02
CA ASP A 73 -15.96 -8.72 -17.55
C ASP A 73 -14.46 -9.02 -17.69
N ARG A 74 -13.68 -8.07 -18.21
CA ARG A 74 -12.23 -8.20 -18.40
C ARG A 74 -11.44 -7.35 -17.43
N ILE A 75 -10.24 -7.81 -17.11
CA ILE A 75 -9.32 -7.10 -16.24
C ILE A 75 -8.75 -5.88 -17.00
N LEU A 76 -8.80 -4.71 -16.37
CA LEU A 76 -7.94 -3.58 -16.69
C LEU A 76 -7.21 -3.21 -15.39
N THR A 77 -5.89 -3.28 -15.39
CA THR A 77 -5.06 -2.99 -14.22
C THR A 77 -3.96 -1.97 -14.54
N THR A 78 -3.36 -1.41 -13.50
CA THR A 78 -2.33 -0.37 -13.58
C THR A 78 -1.22 -0.55 -12.55
N ASP A 79 0.01 -0.17 -12.90
CA ASP A 79 1.09 0.09 -11.94
C ASP A 79 0.82 1.38 -11.14
N SER A 80 0.22 1.22 -9.97
CA SER A 80 -0.28 2.29 -9.09
C SER A 80 0.69 2.71 -7.97
N THR A 81 1.99 2.49 -8.17
CA THR A 81 3.01 2.65 -7.11
C THR A 81 3.30 4.06 -6.64
N LYS A 82 2.94 5.07 -7.43
CA LYS A 82 3.31 6.46 -7.16
C LYS A 82 2.07 7.32 -7.27
N SER A 83 2.07 8.43 -6.53
CA SER A 83 1.15 9.52 -6.83
C SER A 83 1.26 9.93 -8.30
N SER A 84 2.45 9.85 -8.92
CA SER A 84 2.66 10.09 -10.37
C SER A 84 2.03 9.10 -11.34
N ASN A 85 1.51 8.00 -10.81
CA ASN A 85 0.89 6.96 -11.57
C ASN A 85 -0.64 7.04 -11.40
N HIS A 86 -1.35 7.35 -12.49
CA HIS A 86 -2.78 7.06 -12.67
C HIS A 86 -3.69 7.72 -11.64
N TYR A 87 -3.75 9.04 -11.78
CA TYR A 87 -4.29 10.03 -10.85
C TYR A 87 -5.81 9.98 -10.62
N ALA A 88 -6.65 9.84 -11.65
CA ALA A 88 -8.10 10.06 -11.48
C ALA A 88 -9.00 8.87 -11.84
N TRP A 89 -8.51 7.84 -12.56
CA TRP A 89 -9.41 6.91 -13.29
C TRP A 89 -9.57 5.56 -12.65
N THR A 90 -9.56 5.54 -11.32
CA THR A 90 -9.66 4.32 -10.52
C THR A 90 -10.95 3.56 -10.78
N SER A 91 -12.03 4.30 -11.07
CA SER A 91 -13.32 3.79 -11.51
C SER A 91 -13.28 2.99 -12.82
N LEU A 92 -12.26 3.17 -13.67
CA LEU A 92 -12.09 2.43 -14.92
C LEU A 92 -11.24 1.16 -14.75
N TYR A 93 -10.45 1.09 -13.69
CA TYR A 93 -9.63 -0.08 -13.37
C TYR A 93 -10.44 -1.08 -12.55
N THR A 94 -10.22 -2.36 -12.81
CA THR A 94 -10.82 -3.45 -12.01
C THR A 94 -9.88 -3.94 -10.93
N ASN A 95 -8.58 -3.63 -11.01
CA ASN A 95 -7.56 -4.06 -10.04
C ASN A 95 -6.39 -3.06 -10.03
N PHE A 96 -5.54 -3.16 -9.00
CA PHE A 96 -4.27 -2.46 -8.94
C PHE A 96 -3.07 -3.42 -8.94
N GLU A 97 -2.03 -3.01 -9.66
CA GLU A 97 -0.68 -3.51 -9.52
C GLU A 97 0.13 -2.55 -8.64
N THR A 98 0.95 -3.06 -7.73
CA THR A 98 1.96 -2.28 -7.02
C THR A 98 3.34 -2.91 -7.16
N GLU A 99 4.31 -2.22 -7.77
CA GLU A 99 5.75 -2.49 -7.61
C GLU A 99 6.25 -2.07 -6.21
N GLY A 100 6.33 -3.05 -5.33
CA GLY A 100 6.55 -2.89 -3.91
C GLY A 100 5.21 -3.00 -3.17
N ILE A 101 5.29 -3.07 -1.85
CA ILE A 101 4.08 -3.06 -1.01
C ILE A 101 3.65 -1.65 -0.74
N THR A 102 4.61 -0.84 -0.35
CA THR A 102 4.42 0.58 -0.14
C THR A 102 4.94 1.35 -1.34
N HIS A 103 6.20 1.11 -1.71
CA HIS A 103 6.88 1.63 -2.89
C HIS A 103 8.14 0.78 -3.16
N ASN A 104 8.64 0.73 -4.39
CA ASN A 104 9.83 -0.07 -4.76
C ASN A 104 11.13 0.40 -4.07
N ASP A 105 11.15 1.64 -3.60
CA ASP A 105 12.26 2.23 -2.85
C ASP A 105 12.10 2.12 -1.32
N ASP A 106 10.88 1.89 -0.83
CA ASP A 106 10.58 1.80 0.60
C ASP A 106 10.77 0.37 1.13
N HIS A 107 12.02 -0.07 1.10
CA HIS A 107 12.46 -1.33 1.69
C HIS A 107 12.48 -1.29 3.22
N GLU A 108 12.23 -0.13 3.83
CA GLU A 108 12.09 0.01 5.27
C GLU A 108 10.64 -0.06 5.71
N PHE A 109 9.65 -0.02 4.82
CA PHE A 109 8.22 0.01 5.15
C PHE A 109 7.81 1.25 5.96
N LYS A 110 8.40 2.41 5.67
CA LYS A 110 8.02 3.70 6.27
C LYS A 110 6.70 4.24 5.75
N SER A 111 6.29 3.84 4.56
CA SER A 111 4.98 4.15 3.96
C SER A 111 3.95 3.06 4.27
N TRP A 112 4.04 2.39 5.43
CA TRP A 112 3.26 1.19 5.78
C TRP A 112 1.75 1.33 5.63
N GLY A 113 1.19 2.53 5.87
CA GLY A 113 -0.25 2.77 5.72
C GLY A 113 -0.74 2.75 4.26
N THR A 114 0.12 3.09 3.30
CA THR A 114 -0.21 3.18 1.86
C THR A 114 -0.90 1.93 1.30
N PRO A 115 -0.34 0.71 1.41
CA PRO A 115 -0.99 -0.48 0.88
C PRO A 115 -2.39 -0.69 1.48
N PHE A 116 -2.57 -0.45 2.79
CA PHE A 116 -3.88 -0.62 3.41
C PHE A 116 -4.88 0.40 2.90
N ASN A 117 -4.49 1.67 2.78
CA ASN A 117 -5.37 2.70 2.25
C ASN A 117 -5.78 2.43 0.79
N LEU A 118 -4.81 2.03 -0.07
CA LEU A 118 -5.07 1.77 -1.49
C LEU A 118 -5.95 0.54 -1.70
N HIS A 119 -5.62 -0.57 -1.05
CA HIS A 119 -6.39 -1.80 -1.20
C HIS A 119 -7.75 -1.74 -0.47
N SER A 120 -7.88 -0.95 0.60
CA SER A 120 -9.18 -0.75 1.25
C SER A 120 -10.12 0.04 0.34
N TYR A 121 -9.64 1.11 -0.28
CA TYR A 121 -10.43 1.86 -1.28
C TYR A 121 -10.87 0.96 -2.45
N GLN A 122 -9.98 0.12 -2.98
CA GLN A 122 -10.35 -0.80 -4.07
C GLN A 122 -11.47 -1.75 -3.66
N ARG A 123 -11.39 -2.32 -2.45
CA ARG A 123 -12.45 -3.20 -1.93
C ARG A 123 -13.79 -2.47 -1.75
N GLU A 124 -13.76 -1.18 -1.42
CA GLU A 124 -14.97 -0.35 -1.35
C GLU A 124 -15.61 -0.18 -2.74
N LEU A 125 -14.80 -0.09 -3.81
CA LEU A 125 -15.29 0.00 -5.19
C LEU A 125 -15.85 -1.31 -5.74
N ASP A 126 -15.29 -2.46 -5.34
CA ASP A 126 -15.62 -3.76 -5.93
C ASP A 126 -16.96 -4.38 -5.47
N ASP A 127 -17.83 -3.62 -4.77
CA ASP A 127 -19.10 -4.07 -4.15
C ASP A 127 -18.97 -5.39 -3.33
N GLY A 128 -17.74 -5.79 -2.99
CA GLY A 128 -17.40 -7.03 -2.30
C GLY A 128 -17.38 -8.30 -3.17
N ASP A 129 -17.59 -8.24 -4.49
CA ASP A 129 -17.73 -9.43 -5.35
C ASP A 129 -16.41 -10.01 -5.90
N THR A 130 -15.29 -9.64 -5.28
CA THR A 130 -13.90 -10.16 -5.43
C THR A 130 -13.04 -9.31 -6.37
N PRO A 131 -11.97 -8.65 -5.89
CA PRO A 131 -10.95 -8.11 -6.80
C PRO A 131 -10.39 -9.28 -7.63
N LEU A 132 -10.51 -9.18 -8.95
CA LEU A 132 -10.18 -10.29 -9.84
C LEU A 132 -8.69 -10.65 -9.82
N ALA A 133 -7.80 -9.72 -9.41
CA ALA A 133 -6.38 -9.92 -9.17
C ALA A 133 -5.68 -8.61 -8.76
N ASP A 134 -5.68 -8.26 -7.48
CA ASP A 134 -4.72 -7.28 -6.96
C ASP A 134 -3.32 -7.91 -6.94
N TYR A 135 -2.31 -7.25 -7.49
CA TYR A 135 -0.97 -7.83 -7.62
C TYR A 135 0.09 -6.95 -6.96
N ILE A 136 0.79 -7.52 -5.99
CA ILE A 136 1.95 -6.89 -5.36
C ILE A 136 3.22 -7.53 -5.92
N ASN A 137 3.97 -6.78 -6.71
CA ASN A 137 5.27 -7.18 -7.23
C ASN A 137 6.37 -6.76 -6.26
N ILE A 138 7.11 -7.67 -5.64
CA ILE A 138 8.36 -7.25 -4.95
C ILE A 138 9.43 -6.98 -6.02
N ALA A 139 9.39 -5.77 -6.57
CA ALA A 139 10.53 -5.14 -7.20
C ALA A 139 11.17 -4.24 -6.16
N MET A 140 11.86 -4.82 -5.17
CA MET A 140 12.76 -4.02 -4.33
C MET A 140 14.02 -3.71 -5.14
N VAL A 141 13.88 -2.81 -6.11
CA VAL A 141 14.91 -2.47 -7.12
C VAL A 141 16.20 -2.01 -6.42
N LYS A 142 16.06 -1.42 -5.23
CA LYS A 142 17.18 -0.92 -4.43
C LYS A 142 17.73 -1.90 -3.40
N LEU A 143 17.31 -3.15 -3.31
CA LEU A 143 17.89 -4.08 -2.33
C LEU A 143 19.42 -4.26 -2.44
N PRO A 144 20.01 -4.35 -3.65
CA PRO A 144 21.47 -4.31 -3.78
C PRO A 144 22.07 -2.99 -3.30
N LYS A 145 21.35 -1.87 -3.49
CA LYS A 145 21.76 -0.55 -2.96
C LYS A 145 21.64 -0.51 -1.43
N LEU A 146 20.57 -1.05 -0.84
CA LEU A 146 20.41 -1.23 0.61
C LEU A 146 21.61 -1.99 1.17
N MET A 147 21.98 -3.10 0.54
CA MET A 147 23.17 -3.87 0.92
C MET A 147 24.44 -3.02 0.91
N TYR A 148 24.63 -2.21 -0.13
CA TYR A 148 25.79 -1.32 -0.27
C TYR A 148 25.79 -0.23 0.80
N ASP A 149 24.65 0.41 1.02
CA ASP A 149 24.45 1.48 2.00
C ASP A 149 24.63 0.95 3.44
N MET A 150 24.06 -0.22 3.76
CA MET A 150 24.18 -0.88 5.08
C MET A 150 25.62 -1.14 5.49
N PHE A 151 26.46 -1.56 4.54
CA PHE A 151 27.85 -1.95 4.82
C PHE A 151 28.88 -0.91 4.40
N GLY A 152 28.45 0.23 3.85
CA GLY A 152 29.33 1.27 3.33
C GLY A 152 30.26 0.77 2.21
N VAL A 153 29.78 -0.17 1.39
CA VAL A 153 30.54 -0.74 0.27
C VAL A 153 30.00 -0.24 -1.06
N SER A 154 30.83 -0.19 -2.10
CA SER A 154 30.39 0.29 -3.43
C SER A 154 30.05 -0.86 -4.38
N SER A 155 30.40 -2.08 -4.02
CA SER A 155 30.24 -3.25 -4.89
C SER A 155 30.00 -4.53 -4.10
N ARG A 156 29.52 -5.53 -4.83
CA ARG A 156 29.22 -6.87 -4.31
C ARG A 156 30.49 -7.57 -3.81
N GLU A 157 31.60 -7.34 -4.51
CA GLU A 157 32.89 -8.00 -4.32
C GLU A 157 33.60 -7.54 -3.04
N GLU A 158 33.20 -6.39 -2.48
CA GLU A 158 33.74 -5.84 -1.24
C GLU A 158 33.13 -6.48 0.01
N LEU A 159 32.02 -7.21 -0.13
CA LEU A 159 31.32 -7.81 1.01
C LEU A 159 32.03 -9.06 1.50
N THR A 160 32.28 -9.08 2.81
CA THR A 160 32.71 -10.28 3.52
C THR A 160 31.59 -11.31 3.58
N LYS A 161 31.94 -12.58 3.84
CA LYS A 161 30.95 -13.64 4.04
C LYS A 161 29.95 -13.31 5.18
N ALA A 162 30.41 -12.68 6.26
CA ALA A 162 29.56 -12.30 7.38
C ALA A 162 28.54 -11.22 6.98
N GLN A 163 28.97 -10.18 6.27
CA GLN A 163 28.08 -9.14 5.74
C GLN A 163 27.06 -9.72 4.76
N TRP A 164 27.44 -10.72 3.96
CA TRP A 164 26.52 -11.47 3.12
C TRP A 164 25.45 -12.24 3.89
N GLU A 165 25.84 -12.89 4.99
CA GLU A 165 24.92 -13.62 5.87
C GLU A 165 23.93 -12.66 6.56
N GLU A 166 24.43 -11.52 7.05
CA GLU A 166 23.62 -10.45 7.66
C GLU A 166 22.65 -9.80 6.65
N TYR A 167 23.12 -9.50 5.45
CA TYR A 167 22.26 -9.02 4.36
C TYR A 167 21.17 -10.03 4.04
N ARG A 168 21.53 -11.32 3.92
CA ARG A 168 20.58 -12.37 3.62
C ARG A 168 19.51 -12.43 4.70
N ASP A 169 19.87 -12.37 5.98
CA ASP A 169 18.89 -12.43 7.06
C ASP A 169 17.99 -11.19 7.08
N THR A 170 18.54 -9.99 6.85
CA THR A 170 17.74 -8.77 6.66
C THR A 170 16.76 -8.90 5.47
N TYR A 171 17.26 -9.32 4.31
CA TYR A 171 16.46 -9.57 3.11
C TYR A 171 15.32 -10.56 3.38
N ARG A 172 15.57 -11.61 4.15
CA ARG A 172 14.56 -12.61 4.51
C ARG A 172 13.44 -12.00 5.32
N GLU A 173 13.73 -11.19 6.33
CA GLU A 173 12.70 -10.51 7.11
C GLU A 173 11.88 -9.59 6.22
N ARG A 174 12.54 -8.82 5.34
CA ARG A 174 11.89 -7.90 4.37
C ARG A 174 10.99 -8.62 3.37
N VAL A 175 11.38 -9.79 2.87
CA VAL A 175 10.51 -10.63 2.01
C VAL A 175 9.35 -11.22 2.82
N THR A 176 9.58 -11.57 4.08
CA THR A 176 8.58 -12.20 4.95
C THR A 176 7.48 -11.21 5.33
N ILE A 177 7.82 -10.02 5.83
CA ILE A 177 6.84 -8.95 6.06
C ILE A 177 6.09 -8.67 4.77
N ALA A 178 6.81 -8.62 3.64
CA ALA A 178 6.19 -8.28 2.40
C ALA A 178 5.13 -9.30 1.95
N TYR A 179 5.50 -10.58 1.96
CA TYR A 179 4.60 -11.67 1.63
C TYR A 179 3.41 -11.75 2.61
N SER A 180 3.67 -11.56 3.91
CA SER A 180 2.61 -11.57 4.93
C SER A 180 1.62 -10.44 4.72
N THR A 181 2.09 -9.26 4.31
CA THR A 181 1.24 -8.10 3.99
C THR A 181 0.35 -8.38 2.80
N ALA A 182 0.89 -8.94 1.71
CA ALA A 182 0.10 -9.33 0.54
C ALA A 182 -0.99 -10.34 0.91
N MET A 183 -0.67 -11.33 1.75
CA MET A 183 -1.68 -12.27 2.26
C MET A 183 -2.73 -11.58 3.15
N ILE A 184 -2.35 -10.62 3.99
CA ILE A 184 -3.32 -9.87 4.80
C ILE A 184 -4.26 -9.07 3.89
N LEU A 185 -3.72 -8.42 2.86
CA LEU A 185 -4.48 -7.67 1.86
C LEU A 185 -5.28 -8.57 0.90
N GLY A 186 -5.04 -9.88 0.91
CA GLY A 186 -5.69 -10.80 -0.02
C GLY A 186 -5.25 -10.60 -1.47
N SER A 187 -4.13 -9.92 -1.68
CA SER A 187 -3.55 -9.66 -2.99
C SER A 187 -2.72 -10.85 -3.45
N ASP A 188 -2.68 -11.08 -4.76
CA ASP A 188 -1.72 -11.94 -5.42
C ASP A 188 -0.31 -11.36 -5.30
N PHE A 189 0.68 -12.25 -5.30
CA PHE A 189 2.05 -11.92 -4.97
C PHE A 189 2.99 -12.33 -6.11
N GLY A 190 3.70 -11.32 -6.59
CA GLY A 190 4.68 -11.38 -7.65
C GLY A 190 6.10 -11.33 -7.13
N VAL A 191 6.92 -12.26 -7.58
CA VAL A 191 8.37 -12.17 -7.46
C VAL A 191 8.91 -11.61 -8.78
N GLY A 192 9.24 -10.32 -8.82
CA GLY A 192 9.75 -9.66 -10.02
C GLY A 192 10.98 -10.34 -10.62
N ASN A 193 11.24 -10.08 -11.92
CA ASN A 193 12.34 -10.73 -12.67
C ASN A 193 13.72 -10.56 -12.00
N ASN A 194 13.96 -9.43 -11.33
CA ASN A 194 15.19 -9.19 -10.59
C ASN A 194 15.33 -10.16 -9.41
N MET A 195 14.24 -10.35 -8.65
CA MET A 195 14.20 -11.29 -7.53
C MET A 195 14.29 -12.74 -8.01
N ARG A 196 13.67 -13.06 -9.15
CA ARG A 196 13.85 -14.36 -9.82
C ARG A 196 15.31 -14.61 -10.20
N SER A 197 16.02 -13.62 -10.74
CA SER A 197 17.43 -13.73 -11.09
C SER A 197 18.36 -13.83 -9.87
N ILE A 198 17.96 -13.23 -8.76
CA ILE A 198 18.62 -13.30 -7.46
C ILE A 198 18.43 -14.72 -6.92
N LEU A 199 17.18 -15.19 -6.76
CA LEU A 199 16.86 -16.53 -6.27
C LEU A 199 17.44 -17.64 -7.16
N ASP A 200 17.32 -17.55 -8.49
CA ASP A 200 17.91 -18.52 -9.44
C ASP A 200 19.45 -18.59 -9.31
N LYS A 201 20.12 -17.55 -8.77
CA LYS A 201 21.57 -17.55 -8.49
C LYS A 201 21.91 -18.06 -7.09
N PHE A 202 21.02 -17.93 -6.11
CA PHE A 202 21.23 -18.43 -4.75
C PHE A 202 20.95 -19.94 -4.68
N ASP A 203 19.86 -20.37 -5.30
CA ASP A 203 19.49 -21.77 -5.46
C ASP A 203 18.44 -21.88 -6.59
N PRO A 204 18.79 -22.43 -7.77
CA PRO A 204 17.82 -22.69 -8.85
C PRO A 204 16.66 -23.59 -8.43
N ALA A 205 16.83 -24.36 -7.34
CA ALA A 205 15.76 -25.09 -6.72
C ALA A 205 14.78 -24.13 -6.05
N ALA A 206 15.20 -23.14 -5.23
CA ALA A 206 14.41 -22.19 -4.41
C ALA A 206 13.37 -21.28 -5.10
N ARG A 207 12.81 -21.68 -6.23
CA ARG A 207 11.65 -21.05 -6.87
C ARG A 207 10.43 -21.19 -5.99
N PRO A 208 9.86 -20.14 -5.41
CA PRO A 208 8.63 -20.28 -4.66
C PRO A 208 7.50 -20.59 -5.66
N THR A 209 7.26 -21.87 -5.95
CA THR A 209 6.16 -22.31 -6.80
C THR A 209 4.84 -22.33 -6.04
N GLU A 210 4.87 -22.33 -4.70
CA GLU A 210 3.68 -22.28 -3.83
C GLU A 210 3.36 -20.90 -3.24
N LEU A 211 4.19 -19.87 -3.44
CA LEU A 211 3.91 -18.52 -2.91
C LEU A 211 3.02 -17.66 -3.81
N ARG A 212 2.32 -18.26 -4.78
CA ARG A 212 1.24 -17.56 -5.50
C ARG A 212 -0.02 -17.60 -4.63
N PRO A 213 -0.51 -16.46 -4.11
CA PRO A 213 -1.91 -16.33 -3.78
C PRO A 213 -2.67 -16.59 -5.08
N GLY A 214 -3.75 -17.35 -4.94
CA GLY A 214 -4.30 -18.09 -6.05
C GLY A 214 -5.50 -17.39 -6.66
N GLY A 215 -5.29 -16.70 -7.78
CA GLY A 215 -6.30 -16.58 -8.84
C GLY A 215 -6.79 -17.94 -9.40
N LEU A 216 -6.27 -19.07 -8.91
CA LEU A 216 -6.68 -20.44 -9.28
C LEU A 216 -7.01 -21.35 -8.07
N GLY A 217 -7.29 -20.78 -6.89
CA GLY A 217 -7.97 -21.48 -5.80
C GLY A 217 -7.10 -22.30 -4.83
N ARG A 218 -5.84 -21.94 -4.57
CA ARG A 218 -5.01 -22.62 -3.54
C ARG A 218 -4.02 -21.69 -2.82
N ASN A 219 -4.50 -20.74 -2.01
CA ASN A 219 -3.71 -20.35 -0.84
C ASN A 219 -3.60 -21.59 0.07
N TRP A 220 -2.39 -21.96 0.49
CA TRP A 220 -2.13 -23.17 1.28
C TRP A 220 -2.82 -23.11 2.66
N LEU A 221 -3.02 -21.90 3.20
CA LEU A 221 -3.83 -21.62 4.39
C LEU A 221 -5.34 -21.67 4.13
N GLY A 222 -5.78 -21.80 2.88
CA GLY A 222 -7.19 -21.84 2.49
C GLY A 222 -7.78 -20.45 2.24
N LYS A 223 -9.12 -20.35 2.30
CA LYS A 223 -9.82 -19.06 2.15
C LYS A 223 -9.67 -18.25 3.45
N PRO A 224 -9.61 -16.90 3.36
CA PRO A 224 -9.76 -16.04 4.55
C PRO A 224 -11.07 -16.33 5.28
N GLU A 225 -11.07 -16.23 6.61
CA GLU A 225 -12.26 -16.39 7.45
C GLU A 225 -12.93 -15.04 7.81
N GLY A 226 -12.30 -13.93 7.41
CA GLY A 226 -12.83 -12.59 7.57
C GLY A 226 -11.87 -11.54 7.01
N ASP A 227 -12.12 -10.29 7.42
CA ASP A 227 -11.29 -9.15 7.08
C ASP A 227 -9.94 -9.18 7.81
N ALA A 228 -8.99 -8.44 7.24
CA ALA A 228 -7.75 -8.11 7.94
C ALA A 228 -8.07 -7.22 9.14
N ARG A 229 -7.32 -7.38 10.23
CA ARG A 229 -7.48 -6.59 11.46
C ARG A 229 -6.14 -6.05 11.91
N SER A 230 -6.10 -4.83 12.44
CA SER A 230 -4.92 -4.30 13.10
C SER A 230 -4.98 -4.54 14.61
N VAL A 231 -3.88 -4.99 15.20
CA VAL A 231 -3.73 -5.18 16.64
C VAL A 231 -3.90 -3.85 17.39
N ILE A 232 -3.49 -2.74 16.76
CA ILE A 232 -3.59 -1.39 17.33
C ILE A 232 -5.05 -0.95 17.56
N GLU A 233 -6.03 -1.60 16.93
CA GLU A 233 -7.44 -1.22 17.09
C GLU A 233 -7.92 -1.34 18.54
N SER A 234 -7.36 -2.28 19.31
CA SER A 234 -7.61 -2.44 20.75
C SER A 234 -6.81 -1.49 21.64
N ALA A 235 -5.81 -0.78 21.12
CA ALA A 235 -5.00 0.13 21.90
C ALA A 235 -5.82 1.37 22.34
N PRO A 236 -5.51 1.94 23.52
CA PRO A 236 -6.16 3.16 24.00
C PRO A 236 -5.99 4.32 23.00
N GLU A 237 -7.05 5.12 22.87
CA GLU A 237 -7.01 6.41 22.17
C GLU A 237 -6.15 7.41 22.96
N LEU A 238 -5.25 8.11 22.28
CA LEU A 238 -4.40 9.15 22.89
C LEU A 238 -5.00 10.55 22.75
N LEU A 239 -5.83 10.80 21.74
CA LEU A 239 -6.51 12.09 21.61
C LEU A 239 -7.70 12.13 22.57
N GLU A 240 -7.56 12.84 23.69
CA GLU A 240 -8.67 13.14 24.60
C GLU A 240 -9.77 13.92 23.84
N ASP A 241 -11.01 13.39 23.82
CA ASP A 241 -12.22 13.99 23.24
C ASP A 241 -12.04 14.81 21.93
N GLY A 242 -11.09 14.39 21.09
CA GLY A 242 -10.96 14.79 19.68
C GLY A 242 -10.19 16.07 19.36
N TYR A 243 -9.49 16.70 20.31
CA TYR A 243 -8.74 17.92 20.00
C TYR A 243 -7.47 17.64 19.18
N LEU A 244 -7.56 17.84 17.86
CA LEU A 244 -6.41 18.30 17.08
C LEU A 244 -6.25 19.81 17.29
N PRO A 245 -5.09 20.30 17.75
CA PRO A 245 -4.86 21.72 17.80
C PRO A 245 -4.65 22.31 16.40
N ARG A 246 -5.07 23.57 16.27
CA ARG A 246 -4.80 24.56 15.23
C ARG A 246 -4.39 24.03 13.85
N VAL A 247 -5.30 24.19 12.89
CA VAL A 247 -4.97 24.18 11.47
C VAL A 247 -4.43 25.56 11.10
N ASP A 248 -3.22 25.64 10.53
CA ASP A 248 -2.57 26.92 10.17
C ASP A 248 -3.32 27.72 9.08
N TYR A 249 -4.36 27.13 8.50
CA TYR A 249 -5.03 27.60 7.28
C TYR A 249 -5.94 28.82 7.49
N GLU A 250 -6.48 29.10 8.70
CA GLU A 250 -7.29 30.30 8.94
C GLU A 250 -7.17 30.90 10.36
N PRO A 251 -7.06 32.24 10.50
CA PRO A 251 -7.23 32.92 11.79
C PRO A 251 -8.67 32.71 12.32
N GLY A 252 -8.82 31.93 13.40
CA GLY A 252 -10.12 31.63 14.01
C GLY A 252 -10.46 30.14 14.14
N PHE A 253 -9.57 29.24 13.69
CA PHE A 253 -9.73 27.80 13.85
C PHE A 253 -9.52 27.38 15.31
N GLU A 254 -10.62 27.17 16.04
CA GLU A 254 -10.61 26.49 17.34
C GLU A 254 -10.70 24.98 17.08
N GLY A 255 -9.84 24.18 17.72
CA GLY A 255 -9.61 22.76 17.42
C GLY A 255 -10.85 21.88 17.24
N ILE A 256 -10.65 20.73 16.60
CA ILE A 256 -11.74 19.85 16.16
C ILE A 256 -12.28 19.04 17.35
N LYS A 257 -13.57 18.69 17.34
CA LYS A 257 -14.08 17.61 18.21
C LYS A 257 -14.29 16.34 17.41
N ARG A 258 -14.14 15.19 18.08
CA ARG A 258 -14.37 13.88 17.47
C ARG A 258 -15.80 13.80 16.91
N GLY A 259 -15.92 13.44 15.63
CA GLY A 259 -17.21 13.34 14.93
C GLY A 259 -17.67 14.63 14.23
N GLU A 260 -16.96 15.74 14.39
CA GLU A 260 -17.21 16.94 13.60
C GLU A 260 -16.54 16.82 12.22
N THR A 261 -17.26 17.23 11.18
CA THR A 261 -16.74 17.35 9.82
C THR A 261 -16.11 18.72 9.65
N GLN A 262 -14.84 18.75 9.25
CA GLN A 262 -14.18 19.96 8.79
C GLN A 262 -14.21 20.03 7.27
N VAL A 263 -14.29 21.23 6.70
CA VAL A 263 -14.22 21.47 5.26
C VAL A 263 -13.06 22.40 4.98
N VAL A 264 -12.12 21.93 4.18
CA VAL A 264 -10.97 22.69 3.70
C VAL A 264 -11.28 23.13 2.28
N ARG A 265 -11.42 24.44 2.11
CA ARG A 265 -11.63 25.05 0.80
C ARG A 265 -10.29 25.46 0.19
N PRO A 266 -10.18 25.46 -1.14
CA PRO A 266 -9.04 26.09 -1.79
C PRO A 266 -8.94 27.56 -1.42
N VAL A 267 -7.75 27.96 -0.99
CA VAL A 267 -7.35 29.36 -0.94
C VAL A 267 -7.20 29.81 -2.37
N ASP A 268 -7.95 30.85 -2.75
CA ASP A 268 -7.67 31.65 -3.95
C ASP A 268 -6.28 32.29 -3.77
N SER A 269 -5.22 31.53 -4.03
CA SER A 269 -3.91 32.12 -4.21
C SER A 269 -3.89 32.72 -5.60
N ASP A 270 -3.76 34.05 -5.69
CA ASP A 270 -3.43 34.79 -6.92
C ASP A 270 -2.06 34.37 -7.53
N VAL A 271 -1.49 33.24 -7.08
CA VAL A 271 -0.20 32.70 -7.48
C VAL A 271 -0.49 31.49 -8.38
N ASP A 272 -0.34 31.69 -9.68
CA ASP A 272 -0.29 30.62 -10.69
C ASP A 272 0.86 29.65 -10.33
N GLY A 273 0.53 28.51 -9.72
CA GLY A 273 1.47 27.43 -9.43
C GLY A 273 0.87 26.43 -8.45
N ASP A 274 0.75 25.15 -8.87
CA ASP A 274 0.24 23.98 -8.14
C ASP A 274 -0.70 24.27 -6.95
N VAL A 275 -2.00 24.37 -7.23
CA VAL A 275 -3.02 24.64 -6.20
C VAL A 275 -3.42 23.34 -5.50
N ASP A 276 -2.49 22.47 -5.12
CA ASP A 276 -2.86 21.36 -4.24
C ASP A 276 -3.37 21.92 -2.91
N ASN A 277 -4.53 21.42 -2.46
CA ASN A 277 -5.11 21.88 -1.21
C ASN A 277 -4.31 21.28 -0.08
N ARG A 278 -3.36 22.07 0.40
CA ARG A 278 -2.45 21.71 1.47
C ARG A 278 -2.94 22.25 2.80
N VAL A 279 -3.03 21.37 3.77
CA VAL A 279 -3.29 21.70 5.16
C VAL A 279 -2.18 21.14 6.02
N VAL A 280 -1.68 21.96 6.95
CA VAL A 280 -0.76 21.50 7.99
C VAL A 280 -1.51 21.45 9.31
N TRP A 281 -1.57 20.25 9.89
CA TRP A 281 -2.03 19.98 11.24
C TRP A 281 -0.86 20.15 12.20
N GLN A 282 -1.00 21.08 13.14
CA GLN A 282 -0.01 21.33 14.19
C GLN A 282 -0.43 20.63 15.48
N GLY A 283 0.49 20.58 16.46
CA GLY A 283 0.30 20.13 17.84
C GLY A 283 -0.21 18.70 18.01
N ILE A 284 0.05 17.82 17.05
CA ILE A 284 -0.11 16.37 17.23
C ILE A 284 1.07 15.89 18.07
N GLU A 285 0.84 15.74 19.38
CA GLU A 285 1.83 15.21 20.31
C GLU A 285 1.91 13.69 20.17
N LEU A 286 3.01 13.21 19.59
CA LEU A 286 3.29 11.78 19.48
C LEU A 286 3.96 11.24 20.75
N PRO A 287 3.62 10.02 21.18
CA PRO A 287 4.42 9.31 22.16
C PRO A 287 5.80 8.94 21.56
N MET A 288 6.72 8.55 22.44
CA MET A 288 7.96 7.92 22.00
C MET A 288 7.68 6.50 21.47
N GLY A 289 8.26 6.16 20.32
CA GLY A 289 8.09 4.87 19.64
C GLY A 289 7.10 4.94 18.48
N ASP A 290 6.51 3.79 18.16
CA ASP A 290 5.56 3.66 17.06
C ASP A 290 4.20 4.28 17.39
N SER A 291 3.52 4.80 16.38
CA SER A 291 2.17 5.34 16.47
C SER A 291 1.38 5.15 15.19
N VAL A 292 0.05 5.12 15.33
CA VAL A 292 -0.89 5.08 14.21
C VAL A 292 -1.85 6.24 14.33
N LEU A 293 -1.83 7.10 13.31
CA LEU A 293 -2.83 8.14 13.11
C LEU A 293 -3.84 7.63 12.08
N THR A 294 -5.12 7.71 12.40
CA THR A 294 -6.20 7.45 11.43
C THR A 294 -7.15 8.64 11.39
N PHE A 295 -7.76 8.86 10.24
CA PHE A 295 -8.85 9.81 10.06
C PHE A 295 -9.67 9.40 8.84
N GLN A 296 -10.86 9.96 8.71
CA GLN A 296 -11.70 9.75 7.56
C GLN A 296 -11.71 10.99 6.69
N VAL A 297 -11.60 10.84 5.38
CA VAL A 297 -11.56 11.93 4.42
C VAL A 297 -12.55 11.71 3.28
N LYS A 298 -13.11 12.80 2.78
CA LYS A 298 -14.06 12.86 1.66
C LYS A 298 -13.71 14.06 0.82
N THR A 299 -13.67 13.93 -0.49
CA THR A 299 -13.44 15.08 -1.39
C THR A 299 -14.75 15.58 -1.97
N LYS A 300 -14.73 16.82 -2.48
CA LYS A 300 -15.82 17.39 -3.26
C LYS A 300 -15.42 17.37 -4.74
N ASP A 301 -16.42 17.24 -5.59
CA ASP A 301 -16.23 17.15 -7.04
C ASP A 301 -15.43 18.33 -7.58
N LEU A 302 -14.32 18.00 -8.22
CA LEU A 302 -13.74 18.79 -9.30
C LEU A 302 -14.50 18.47 -10.60
N PRO A 303 -14.42 19.28 -11.66
CA PRO A 303 -15.07 19.03 -12.96
C PRO A 303 -14.62 17.76 -13.71
N ILE A 304 -13.87 16.86 -13.08
CA ILE A 304 -13.55 15.52 -13.58
C ILE A 304 -14.72 14.62 -13.16
N ALA A 305 -15.20 13.77 -14.06
CA ALA A 305 -16.53 13.14 -13.94
C ALA A 305 -16.84 12.51 -12.57
N ASP A 306 -18.13 12.49 -12.22
CA ASP A 306 -18.65 11.90 -10.98
C ASP A 306 -18.06 10.52 -10.70
N GLY A 307 -17.55 10.32 -9.48
CA GLY A 307 -17.04 9.03 -8.99
C GLY A 307 -15.52 8.82 -9.10
N ASP A 308 -14.76 9.77 -9.63
CA ASP A 308 -13.30 9.70 -9.61
C ASP A 308 -12.75 10.04 -8.20
N ALA A 309 -12.06 9.10 -7.56
CA ALA A 309 -11.27 9.40 -6.37
C ALA A 309 -10.14 10.39 -6.63
N ARG A 310 -9.77 11.10 -5.57
CA ARG A 310 -8.58 11.94 -5.47
C ARG A 310 -7.56 11.28 -4.57
N TRP A 311 -6.29 11.44 -4.92
CA TRP A 311 -5.21 11.11 -4.02
C TRP A 311 -5.14 12.09 -2.86
N ILE A 312 -5.01 11.51 -1.68
CA ILE A 312 -4.73 12.19 -0.43
C ILE A 312 -3.31 11.79 -0.07
N THR A 313 -2.40 12.77 -0.07
CA THR A 313 -1.02 12.57 0.33
C THR A 313 -0.86 13.09 1.74
N VAL A 314 -0.37 12.24 2.65
CA VAL A 314 -0.08 12.62 4.03
C VAL A 314 1.41 12.48 4.28
N THR A 315 2.06 13.58 4.60
CA THR A 315 3.51 13.69 4.79
C THR A 315 3.85 14.43 6.08
N PRO A 316 5.08 14.28 6.59
CA PRO A 316 5.55 15.19 7.62
C PRO A 316 5.69 16.58 7.00
N ALA A 317 5.31 17.63 7.73
CA ALA A 317 5.48 18.99 7.21
C ALA A 317 6.98 19.40 7.17
N ASN A 318 7.82 18.78 8.00
CA ASN A 318 9.26 19.01 8.00
C ASN A 318 10.01 17.87 7.30
N GLU A 319 10.97 18.21 6.44
CA GLU A 319 11.78 17.23 5.72
C GLU A 319 12.55 16.27 6.65
N ALA A 320 13.01 16.75 7.81
CA ALA A 320 13.72 15.93 8.79
C ALA A 320 12.89 14.77 9.36
N ASP A 321 11.56 14.92 9.39
CA ASP A 321 10.66 13.93 9.98
C ASP A 321 10.33 12.79 9.00
N HIS A 322 10.78 12.87 7.74
CA HIS A 322 10.68 11.77 6.76
C HIS A 322 11.50 10.53 7.17
N GLU A 323 12.33 10.65 8.20
CA GLU A 323 13.01 9.50 8.80
C GLU A 323 12.01 8.52 9.45
N TYR A 324 10.90 9.02 10.01
CA TYR A 324 9.95 8.25 10.83
C TYR A 324 8.74 7.72 10.05
N PHE A 325 8.30 8.48 9.05
CA PHE A 325 7.30 8.01 8.09
C PHE A 325 7.53 8.64 6.72
N GLU A 326 7.15 7.90 5.69
CA GLU A 326 7.14 8.40 4.32
C GLU A 326 5.68 8.63 3.90
N ALA A 327 5.50 9.45 2.85
CA ALA A 327 4.21 9.83 2.31
C ALA A 327 3.25 8.63 2.29
N THR A 328 2.17 8.75 3.04
CA THR A 328 1.10 7.77 2.98
C THR A 328 0.01 8.28 2.08
N TYR A 329 -0.46 7.40 1.20
CA TYR A 329 -1.45 7.73 0.21
C TYR A 329 -2.79 7.10 0.52
N ALA A 330 -3.87 7.81 0.23
CA ALA A 330 -5.22 7.28 0.24
C ALA A 330 -6.02 7.84 -0.93
N LYS A 331 -7.18 7.23 -1.18
CA LYS A 331 -8.14 7.68 -2.19
C LYS A 331 -9.42 8.11 -1.53
N ALA A 332 -9.99 9.22 -1.99
CA ALA A 332 -11.29 9.68 -1.52
C ALA A 332 -12.07 10.39 -2.64
N ASP A 333 -13.35 10.07 -2.72
CA ASP A 333 -14.28 10.65 -3.69
C ASP A 333 -15.43 11.40 -2.98
N ASN A 334 -16.45 11.77 -3.75
CA ASN A 334 -17.63 12.48 -3.28
C ASN A 334 -18.76 11.55 -2.76
N THR A 335 -18.60 10.23 -2.86
CA THR A 335 -19.65 9.25 -2.53
C THR A 335 -19.65 8.92 -1.04
N GLY A 336 -18.46 8.86 -0.42
CA GLY A 336 -18.27 8.40 0.94
C GLY A 336 -17.14 9.09 1.68
N TYR A 337 -16.88 8.63 2.91
CA TYR A 337 -15.66 8.95 3.64
C TYR A 337 -14.79 7.72 3.64
N SER A 338 -13.58 7.82 3.09
CA SER A 338 -12.58 6.75 3.10
C SER A 338 -11.65 6.92 4.31
N GLU A 339 -11.25 5.81 4.92
CA GLU A 339 -10.25 5.83 6.00
C GLU A 339 -8.86 6.11 5.41
N VAL A 340 -8.14 7.03 6.05
CA VAL A 340 -6.71 7.26 5.86
C VAL A 340 -6.00 6.81 7.11
N ARG A 341 -5.01 5.94 6.93
CA ARG A 341 -4.12 5.45 7.97
C ARG A 341 -2.70 5.92 7.70
N VAL A 342 -2.04 6.44 8.72
CA VAL A 342 -0.64 6.86 8.69
C VAL A 342 0.09 6.14 9.82
N TYR A 343 1.19 5.46 9.47
CA TYR A 343 2.04 4.78 10.42
C TYR A 343 3.31 5.61 10.64
N VAL A 344 3.57 5.99 11.88
CA VAL A 344 4.79 6.68 12.29
C VAL A 344 5.63 5.72 13.11
N ARG A 345 6.85 5.43 12.66
CA ARG A 345 7.73 4.44 13.30
C ARG A 345 8.83 5.10 14.11
N ASP A 346 9.09 4.57 15.30
CA ASP A 346 10.20 4.95 16.20
C ASP A 346 10.39 6.46 16.37
N HIS A 347 9.29 7.21 16.56
CA HIS A 347 9.36 8.65 16.76
C HIS A 347 9.95 8.96 18.16
N PRO A 348 10.80 9.98 18.33
CA PRO A 348 11.39 10.33 19.63
C PRO A 348 10.38 10.89 20.66
N GLY A 349 9.14 11.12 20.23
CA GLY A 349 8.09 11.78 20.98
C GLY A 349 8.11 13.30 20.84
N GLY A 350 6.97 13.93 21.08
CA GLY A 350 6.75 15.37 20.90
C GLY A 350 5.88 15.70 19.69
N GLU A 351 5.80 16.99 19.37
CA GLU A 351 4.96 17.50 18.28
C GLU A 351 5.48 17.05 16.91
N LEU A 352 4.57 16.48 16.10
CA LEU A 352 4.81 16.18 14.69
C LEU A 352 3.81 16.96 13.83
N PRO A 353 4.23 17.98 13.08
CA PRO A 353 3.35 18.66 12.15
C PRO A 353 3.09 17.76 10.93
N ILE A 354 1.82 17.53 10.62
CA ILE A 354 1.40 16.64 9.54
C ILE A 354 0.77 17.46 8.43
N GLN A 355 1.25 17.24 7.23
CA GLN A 355 0.73 17.83 6.01
C GLN A 355 -0.21 16.87 5.32
N VAL A 356 -1.39 17.37 4.96
CA VAL A 356 -2.37 16.68 4.14
C VAL A 356 -2.56 17.48 2.85
N GLU A 357 -2.31 16.83 1.73
CA GLU A 357 -2.48 17.39 0.39
C GLU A 357 -3.54 16.60 -0.36
N VAL A 358 -4.43 17.31 -1.05
CA VAL A 358 -5.44 16.72 -1.90
C VAL A 358 -5.20 17.12 -3.33
N GLU A 359 -5.08 16.11 -4.17
CA GLU A 359 -4.81 16.21 -5.59
C GLU A 359 -5.73 17.21 -6.29
N GLY A 360 -5.11 18.09 -7.09
CA GLY A 360 -5.80 19.01 -7.99
C GLY A 360 -6.52 20.14 -7.25
N GLY A 361 -6.20 20.35 -5.97
CA GLY A 361 -6.84 21.40 -5.18
C GLY A 361 -8.29 21.15 -4.84
N ALA A 362 -8.73 19.89 -4.82
CA ALA A 362 -10.11 19.58 -4.49
C ALA A 362 -10.43 20.03 -3.07
N GLU A 363 -11.57 20.71 -2.87
CA GLU A 363 -12.12 20.93 -1.54
C GLU A 363 -12.30 19.55 -0.89
N PHE A 364 -11.86 19.39 0.36
CA PHE A 364 -12.01 18.13 1.05
C PHE A 364 -12.53 18.34 2.46
N SER A 365 -13.06 17.27 3.01
CA SER A 365 -13.60 17.22 4.35
C SER A 365 -13.04 16.03 5.09
N TYR A 366 -12.79 16.18 6.38
CA TYR A 366 -12.27 15.11 7.21
C TYR A 366 -12.93 15.07 8.58
N LYS A 367 -12.88 13.91 9.22
CA LYS A 367 -13.46 13.65 10.55
C LYS A 367 -12.78 12.46 11.23
N ASN A 368 -13.19 12.18 12.46
CA ASN A 368 -12.82 10.97 13.20
C ASN A 368 -11.30 10.74 13.31
N VAL A 369 -10.55 11.81 13.58
CA VAL A 369 -9.11 11.69 13.85
C VAL A 369 -8.88 10.89 15.13
N SER A 370 -7.96 9.93 15.07
CA SER A 370 -7.58 9.02 16.15
C SER A 370 -6.07 8.81 16.13
N LEU A 371 -5.43 8.86 17.30
CA LEU A 371 -4.01 8.58 17.48
C LEU A 371 -3.85 7.48 18.52
N LYS A 372 -3.07 6.45 18.19
CA LYS A 372 -2.78 5.34 19.12
C LYS A 372 -1.29 5.07 19.20
N ALA A 373 -0.80 4.79 20.41
CA ALA A 373 0.57 4.36 20.64
C ALA A 373 0.74 2.88 20.31
N GLY A 374 1.76 2.55 19.51
CA GLY A 374 2.17 1.18 19.21
C GLY A 374 2.32 0.88 17.72
N ALA A 375 2.94 -0.26 17.43
CA ALA A 375 3.15 -0.77 16.09
C ALA A 375 1.82 -1.13 15.41
N ASP A 376 1.68 -0.80 14.12
CA ASP A 376 0.52 -1.18 13.31
C ASP A 376 0.61 -2.63 12.83
N VAL A 377 0.68 -3.58 13.77
CA VAL A 377 0.74 -5.00 13.44
C VAL A 377 -0.61 -5.44 12.88
N TRP A 378 -0.60 -5.98 11.66
CA TRP A 378 -1.80 -6.52 11.04
C TRP A 378 -1.83 -8.04 11.06
N TYR A 379 -3.05 -8.58 11.03
CA TYR A 379 -3.26 -10.02 10.90
C TYR A 379 -4.50 -10.38 10.11
N ARG A 380 -4.53 -11.61 9.60
CA ARG A 380 -5.70 -12.19 8.95
C ARG A 380 -5.83 -13.67 9.24
N GLU A 381 -7.03 -14.08 9.64
CA GLU A 381 -7.37 -15.49 9.84
C GLU A 381 -7.76 -16.17 8.54
N TYR A 382 -7.31 -17.40 8.42
CA TYR A 382 -7.54 -18.29 7.31
C TYR A 382 -8.08 -19.63 7.80
N LYS A 383 -8.80 -20.33 6.93
CA LYS A 383 -9.40 -21.64 7.23
C LYS A 383 -8.43 -22.64 7.87
N ARG A 384 -7.13 -22.55 7.54
CA ARG A 384 -6.09 -23.47 8.03
C ARG A 384 -4.97 -22.74 8.77
N GLY A 385 -5.10 -21.47 9.11
CA GLY A 385 -4.01 -20.75 9.77
C GLY A 385 -4.26 -19.27 9.98
N LEU A 386 -3.17 -18.56 10.18
CA LEU A 386 -3.14 -17.17 10.59
C LEU A 386 -1.85 -16.53 10.08
N VAL A 387 -1.96 -15.29 9.62
CA VAL A 387 -0.82 -14.51 9.12
C VAL A 387 -0.74 -13.22 9.91
N PHE A 388 0.46 -12.85 10.34
CA PHE A 388 0.77 -11.56 10.96
C PHE A 388 1.86 -10.83 10.18
N SER A 389 1.84 -9.50 10.22
CA SER A 389 2.88 -8.62 9.67
C SER A 389 3.24 -7.52 10.65
N ASN A 390 4.51 -7.39 11.01
CA ASN A 390 5.05 -6.41 11.94
C ASN A 390 5.88 -5.35 11.19
N PRO A 391 5.41 -4.10 11.10
CA PRO A 391 6.17 -2.99 10.49
C PRO A 391 7.14 -2.29 11.45
N SER A 392 7.17 -2.69 12.72
CA SER A 392 8.07 -2.11 13.73
C SER A 392 9.51 -2.59 13.55
N ASP A 393 10.47 -1.74 13.89
CA ASP A 393 11.87 -2.13 14.07
C ASP A 393 12.10 -2.87 15.41
N GLN A 394 11.07 -2.94 16.26
CA GLN A 394 11.05 -3.70 17.49
C GLN A 394 10.34 -5.05 17.30
N ALA A 395 10.74 -6.03 18.12
CA ALA A 395 10.00 -7.27 18.24
C ALA A 395 8.69 -7.02 19.00
N ILE A 396 7.57 -7.49 18.45
CA ILE A 396 6.24 -7.31 19.05
C ILE A 396 5.71 -8.64 19.57
N THR A 397 5.31 -8.67 20.83
CA THR A 397 4.70 -9.85 21.45
C THR A 397 3.19 -9.72 21.49
N ILE A 398 2.49 -10.73 20.97
CA ILE A 398 1.04 -10.76 20.85
C ILE A 398 0.47 -11.92 21.65
N ASN A 399 -0.61 -11.64 22.37
CA ASN A 399 -1.44 -12.65 23.00
C ASN A 399 -2.66 -12.97 22.10
N LEU A 400 -2.73 -14.19 21.60
CA LEU A 400 -3.82 -14.65 20.72
C LEU A 400 -5.18 -14.68 21.44
N ASP A 401 -5.19 -14.86 22.77
CA ASP A 401 -6.44 -14.83 23.56
C ASP A 401 -7.03 -13.41 23.60
N GLU A 402 -6.20 -12.38 23.69
CA GLU A 402 -6.63 -10.98 23.71
C GLU A 402 -7.21 -10.54 22.36
N LEU A 403 -6.77 -11.17 21.26
CA LEU A 403 -7.32 -10.96 19.92
C LEU A 403 -8.57 -11.81 19.64
N GLY A 404 -8.99 -12.67 20.58
CA GLY A 404 -10.11 -13.59 20.39
C GLY A 404 -9.87 -14.68 19.34
N ILE A 405 -8.60 -15.00 19.06
CA ILE A 405 -8.19 -15.97 18.04
C ILE A 405 -8.20 -17.37 18.64
N GLU A 406 -9.14 -18.22 18.26
CA GLU A 406 -9.29 -19.55 18.87
C GLU A 406 -8.42 -20.63 18.20
N GLY A 407 -8.05 -21.63 19.00
CA GLY A 407 -7.40 -22.85 18.52
C GLY A 407 -5.90 -22.93 18.80
N ASP A 408 -5.34 -24.09 18.49
CA ASP A 408 -3.92 -24.37 18.63
C ASP A 408 -3.23 -24.14 17.30
N TYR A 409 -2.05 -23.52 17.34
CA TYR A 409 -1.30 -23.13 16.16
C TYR A 409 0.11 -23.70 16.25
N ARG A 410 0.72 -23.85 15.09
CA ARG A 410 2.15 -24.15 14.94
C ARG A 410 2.74 -23.24 13.89
N ASN A 411 4.06 -23.05 13.93
CA ASN A 411 4.75 -22.43 12.82
C ASN A 411 4.43 -23.20 11.53
N LEU A 412 4.31 -22.49 10.42
CA LEU A 412 4.28 -23.15 9.13
C LEU A 412 5.53 -24.04 9.02
N LYS A 413 5.35 -25.32 8.73
CA LYS A 413 6.48 -26.20 8.49
C LYS A 413 6.99 -25.96 7.07
N ALA A 414 8.20 -25.44 6.94
CA ALA A 414 8.97 -25.45 5.72
C ALA A 414 9.23 -26.91 5.30
N ASN A 415 8.27 -27.52 4.62
CA ASN A 415 8.38 -28.86 4.07
C ASN A 415 8.85 -28.83 2.60
N ARG A 416 9.17 -27.64 2.09
CA ARG A 416 9.74 -27.41 0.76
C ARG A 416 10.83 -26.34 0.83
N TRP A 417 11.90 -26.59 0.08
CA TRP A 417 13.08 -25.77 -0.19
C TRP A 417 12.80 -24.28 -0.52
N GLU A 418 11.54 -23.94 -0.84
CA GLU A 418 11.03 -22.59 -1.06
C GLU A 418 11.00 -21.72 0.20
N LEU A 419 10.99 -22.36 1.38
CA LEU A 419 10.96 -21.71 2.71
C LEU A 419 12.27 -21.89 3.48
N ASP A 420 13.29 -22.59 2.95
CA ASP A 420 14.65 -22.59 3.55
C ASP A 420 15.26 -21.17 3.55
N VAL A 421 14.71 -20.30 2.71
CA VAL A 421 15.01 -18.87 2.73
C VAL A 421 14.31 -18.20 3.91
N MET A 422 13.16 -18.64 4.41
CA MET A 422 12.36 -17.90 5.39
C MET A 422 12.72 -18.11 6.88
N ASN A 423 13.92 -18.62 7.23
CA ASN A 423 14.44 -18.73 8.61
C ASN A 423 14.04 -20.02 9.36
N GLU A 424 14.82 -20.38 10.39
CA GLU A 424 14.64 -21.50 11.33
C GLU A 424 13.28 -21.48 12.04
N ARG A 425 12.55 -20.36 11.99
CA ARG A 425 11.23 -20.19 12.60
C ARG A 425 10.12 -21.01 11.95
N TYR A 426 10.33 -21.54 10.74
CA TYR A 426 9.33 -22.36 10.02
C TYR A 426 9.57 -23.86 10.21
N ASP A 427 9.74 -24.27 11.46
CA ASP A 427 10.09 -25.64 11.90
C ASP A 427 8.89 -26.59 12.00
N GLY A 428 7.67 -26.04 12.07
CA GLY A 428 6.46 -26.80 12.33
C GLY A 428 6.18 -27.05 13.82
N GLU A 429 6.93 -26.43 14.72
CA GLU A 429 6.71 -26.53 16.17
C GLU A 429 5.45 -25.78 16.59
N GLU A 430 4.76 -26.32 17.58
CA GLU A 430 3.57 -25.69 18.17
C GLU A 430 3.97 -24.37 18.82
N VAL A 431 3.17 -23.33 18.57
CA VAL A 431 3.35 -22.02 19.21
C VAL A 431 2.40 -21.91 20.39
N GLY A 432 2.86 -21.22 21.44
CA GLY A 432 2.00 -20.90 22.57
C GLY A 432 0.89 -19.91 22.20
N ARG A 433 0.08 -19.54 23.19
CA ARG A 433 -0.91 -18.46 23.07
C ARG A 433 -0.27 -17.08 22.98
N THR A 434 1.01 -16.99 23.30
CA THR A 434 1.84 -15.80 23.12
C THR A 434 2.85 -16.06 22.01
N ILE A 435 2.88 -15.19 21.01
CA ILE A 435 3.84 -15.24 19.90
C ILE A 435 4.65 -13.95 19.87
N THR A 436 5.90 -14.02 19.41
CA THR A 436 6.75 -12.85 19.22
C THR A 436 7.07 -12.69 17.74
N LEU A 437 6.58 -11.59 17.16
CA LEU A 437 6.92 -11.15 15.82
C LEU A 437 8.29 -10.46 15.84
N PRO A 438 9.23 -10.85 14.98
CA PRO A 438 10.49 -10.15 14.81
C PRO A 438 10.30 -8.75 14.21
N PRO A 439 11.30 -7.87 14.33
CA PRO A 439 11.34 -6.60 13.61
C PRO A 439 11.13 -6.77 12.11
N LEU A 440 10.28 -5.94 11.53
CA LEU A 440 10.09 -5.79 10.08
C LEU A 440 9.94 -7.14 9.37
N SER A 441 9.06 -7.98 9.93
CA SER A 441 8.88 -9.38 9.53
C SER A 441 7.40 -9.78 9.58
N GLY A 442 7.11 -10.96 9.03
CA GLY A 442 5.82 -11.62 9.15
C GLY A 442 5.94 -12.98 9.81
N ILE A 443 4.83 -13.51 10.31
CA ILE A 443 4.73 -14.91 10.75
C ILE A 443 3.52 -15.57 10.10
N PHE A 444 3.73 -16.79 9.61
CA PHE A 444 2.67 -17.67 9.13
C PHE A 444 2.50 -18.85 10.09
N LEU A 445 1.27 -19.01 10.58
CA LEU A 445 0.90 -20.08 11.51
C LEU A 445 -0.11 -21.01 10.83
N GLU A 446 0.05 -22.32 11.03
CA GLU A 446 -0.93 -23.33 10.67
C GLU A 446 -1.79 -23.70 11.88
N LYS A 447 -3.11 -23.81 11.68
CA LYS A 447 -4.01 -24.41 12.67
C LYS A 447 -3.63 -25.87 12.86
N VAL A 448 -3.29 -26.26 14.09
CA VAL A 448 -3.06 -27.66 14.45
C VAL A 448 -4.41 -28.36 14.35
N LYS A 449 -4.52 -29.28 13.38
CA LYS A 449 -5.69 -30.14 13.32
C LYS A 449 -5.73 -30.94 14.60
N ASN A 450 -6.68 -30.60 15.47
CA ASN A 450 -7.01 -31.44 16.60
C ASN A 450 -7.20 -32.87 16.10
N LYS A 451 -6.27 -33.76 16.47
CA LYS A 451 -6.44 -35.20 16.31
C LYS A 451 -7.52 -35.64 17.29
N ARG A 452 -8.77 -35.30 17.00
CA ARG A 452 -9.97 -35.73 17.74
C ARG A 452 -11.05 -35.96 16.69
N ASN A 453 -11.77 -37.07 16.68
CA ASN A 453 -11.75 -38.33 17.43
C ASN A 453 -12.38 -39.38 16.52
#